data_AF-A0A920QWT9-F1
#
_entry.id   AF-A0A920QWT9-F1
#
_cell.length_a   1.000
_cell.length_b   1.000
_cell.length_c   1.000
_cell.angle_alpha   90.00
_cell.angle_beta   90.00
_cell.angle_gamma   90.00
#
_symmetry.space_group_name_H-M   'P 1'
#
loop_
_entity.id
_entity.type
_entity.pdbx_description
1 polymer ?
#
loop_
_entity_poly.entity_id
_entity_poly.type
_entity_poly.pdbx_seq_one_letter_code
_entity_poly.pdbx_strand_id
1 'polypeptide(L)' 'MGFGKFSKNDFYGTINERLIDMAELGSNQKIIELACATGGVTKLILDRLKDAKDSVVIAIDHSASALKQAIKEINGRGDS' A
#
# COMPACT_ATOMS: atom_id res chain seq x y z
N MET A 1 1.68 5.79 -22.63
CA MET A 1 0.47 5.65 -21.79
C MET A 1 0.63 4.37 -21.00
N GLY A 2 0.62 4.43 -19.67
CA GLY A 2 1.04 3.29 -18.82
C GLY A 2 0.05 3.01 -17.70
N PHE A 3 0.20 1.83 -17.10
CA PHE A 3 -0.59 1.31 -15.98
C PHE A 3 -0.87 2.35 -14.88
N GLY A 4 0.09 3.26 -14.60
CA GLY A 4 -0.06 4.31 -13.59
C GLY A 4 -1.20 5.31 -13.81
N LYS A 5 -1.66 5.57 -15.05
CA LYS A 5 -2.84 6.43 -15.28
C LYS A 5 -4.15 5.66 -15.05
N PHE A 6 -4.14 4.38 -15.38
CA PHE A 6 -5.26 3.47 -15.17
C PHE A 6 -5.47 3.19 -13.66
N SER A 7 -4.39 2.90 -12.94
CA SER A 7 -4.45 2.58 -11.50
C SER A 7 -4.80 3.77 -10.60
N LYS A 8 -4.71 5.00 -11.12
CA LYS A 8 -5.11 6.24 -10.43
C LYS A 8 -6.55 6.66 -10.72
N ASN A 9 -7.35 5.82 -11.36
CA ASN A 9 -8.78 6.09 -11.52
C ASN A 9 -9.47 6.00 -10.16
N ASP A 10 -10.34 6.96 -9.84
CA ASP A 10 -11.06 7.06 -8.56
C ASP A 10 -11.84 5.79 -8.22
N PHE A 11 -12.35 5.07 -9.23
CA PHE A 11 -13.00 3.77 -9.05
C PHE A 11 -12.15 2.78 -8.27
N TYR A 12 -10.85 2.68 -8.60
CA TYR A 12 -9.93 1.78 -7.90
C TYR A 12 -9.60 2.29 -6.51
N GLY A 13 -9.59 3.61 -6.29
CA GLY A 13 -9.44 4.20 -4.95
C GLY A 13 -10.52 3.69 -4.00
N THR A 14 -11.79 3.85 -4.38
CA THR A 14 -12.93 3.41 -3.56
C THR A 14 -12.92 1.91 -3.29
N ILE A 15 -12.59 1.09 -4.29
CA ILE A 15 -12.53 -0.37 -4.11
C ILE A 15 -11.39 -0.76 -3.15
N ASN A 16 -10.23 -0.13 -3.28
CA ASN A 16 -9.09 -0.41 -2.42
C ASN A 16 -9.36 0.01 -0.97
N GLU A 17 -9.98 1.16 -0.73
CA GLU A 17 -10.39 1.58 0.61
C GLU A 17 -11.36 0.57 1.24
N ARG A 18 -12.36 0.13 0.48
CA ARG A 18 -13.31 -0.88 0.95
C ARG A 18 -12.64 -2.21 1.27
N LEU A 19 -11.66 -2.63 0.46
CA LEU A 19 -10.85 -3.82 0.72
C LEU A 19 -10.11 -3.70 2.06
N ILE A 20 -9.49 -2.55 2.33
CA ILE A 20 -8.78 -2.31 3.60
C ILE A 20 -9.72 -2.31 4.79
N ASP A 21 -10.93 -1.76 4.65
CA ASP A 21 -11.96 -1.83 5.70
C ASP A 21 -12.36 -3.27 6.03
N MET A 22 -12.55 -4.10 5.01
CA MET A 22 -12.90 -5.51 5.17
C MET A 22 -11.77 -6.36 5.75
N ALA A 23 -10.52 -5.92 5.62
CA ALA A 23 -9.36 -6.61 6.14
C ALA A 23 -9.17 -6.44 7.66
N GLU A 24 -9.95 -5.56 8.30
CA GLU A 24 -9.96 -5.34 9.76
C GLU A 24 -8.54 -5.16 10.35
N LEU A 25 -7.74 -4.35 9.66
CA LEU A 25 -6.35 -4.09 10.06
C LEU A 25 -6.30 -3.36 11.40
N GLY A 26 -5.37 -3.77 12.26
CA GLY A 26 -5.19 -3.22 13.59
C GLY A 26 -3.79 -3.48 14.16
N SER A 27 -3.60 -3.12 15.42
CA SER A 27 -2.31 -3.20 16.10
C SER A 27 -1.81 -4.63 16.30
N ASN A 28 -0.48 -4.79 16.36
CA ASN A 28 0.22 -6.06 16.61
C ASN A 28 0.04 -7.11 15.50
N GLN A 29 -0.37 -6.72 14.29
CA GLN A 29 -0.55 -7.64 13.18
C GLN A 29 0.69 -7.72 12.28
N LYS A 30 0.88 -8.89 11.67
CA LYS A 30 1.81 -9.11 10.55
C LYS A 30 0.99 -9.25 9.28
N ILE A 31 1.11 -8.27 8.39
CA ILE A 31 0.31 -8.17 7.18
C ILE A 31 1.20 -8.51 5.98
N ILE A 32 0.71 -9.41 5.12
CA ILE A 32 1.37 -9.76 3.86
C ILE A 32 0.51 -9.20 2.72
N GLU A 33 1.07 -8.25 1.98
CA GLU A 33 0.43 -7.70 0.78
C GLU A 33 1.07 -8.32 -0.46
N LEU A 34 0.29 -9.06 -1.24
CA LEU A 34 0.75 -9.73 -2.46
C LEU A 34 0.47 -8.87 -3.70
N ALA A 35 1.42 -8.85 -4.63
CA ALA A 35 1.38 -8.04 -5.84
C ALA A 35 1.18 -6.54 -5.56
N CYS A 36 2.03 -5.98 -4.69
CA CYS A 36 1.90 -4.60 -4.21
C CYS A 36 2.17 -3.52 -5.28
N ALA A 37 2.65 -3.92 -6.46
CA ALA A 37 2.96 -3.03 -7.58
C ALA A 37 3.81 -1.82 -7.14
N THR A 38 3.36 -0.59 -7.45
CA THR A 38 4.06 0.64 -7.06
C THR A 38 3.64 1.17 -5.68
N GLY A 39 3.02 0.34 -4.83
CA GLY A 39 2.72 0.66 -3.44
C GLY A 39 1.44 1.45 -3.20
N GLY A 40 0.48 1.43 -4.14
CA GLY A 40 -0.77 2.19 -4.00
C GLY A 40 -1.63 1.73 -2.82
N VAL A 41 -1.87 0.42 -2.71
CA VAL A 41 -2.62 -0.17 -1.59
C VAL A 41 -1.76 -0.21 -0.32
N THR A 42 -0.46 -0.49 -0.43
CA THR A 42 0.49 -0.37 0.68
C THR A 42 0.37 0.96 1.42
N LYS A 43 0.22 2.08 0.71
CA LYS A 43 0.03 3.41 1.32
C LYS A 43 -1.24 3.47 2.18
N LEU A 44 -2.35 2.90 1.70
CA LEU A 44 -3.61 2.85 2.43
C LEU A 44 -3.51 1.96 3.68
N ILE A 45 -2.80 0.83 3.59
CA ILE A 45 -2.50 -0.03 4.74
C ILE A 45 -1.73 0.76 5.80
N LEU A 46 -0.66 1.45 5.41
CA LEU A 46 0.15 2.25 6.33
C LEU A 46 -0.66 3.38 6.98
N ASP A 47 -1.56 4.03 6.23
CA ASP A 47 -2.46 5.06 6.76
C ASP A 47 -3.41 4.54 7.83
N ARG A 48 -3.94 3.34 7.62
CA ARG A 48 -4.77 2.66 8.62
C ARG A 48 -3.99 2.32 9.88
N LEU A 49 -2.71 1.99 9.74
CA LEU A 49 -1.82 1.56 10.83
C LEU A 49 -1.01 2.69 11.47
N LYS A 50 -1.27 3.97 11.13
CA LYS A 50 -0.46 5.12 11.60
C LYS A 50 -0.24 5.16 13.12
N ASP A 51 -1.21 4.69 13.91
CA ASP A 51 -1.18 4.68 15.37
C ASP A 51 -0.77 3.30 15.95
N ALA A 52 -0.51 2.31 15.10
CA ALA A 52 -0.27 0.92 15.42
C ALA A 52 1.23 0.55 15.35
N LYS A 53 2.01 1.05 16.31
CA LYS A 53 3.50 1.01 16.30
C LYS A 53 4.14 -0.38 16.27
N ASP A 54 3.39 -1.41 16.62
CA ASP A 54 3.88 -2.79 16.73
C ASP A 54 3.43 -3.70 15.56
N SER A 55 3.05 -3.10 14.44
CA SER A 55 2.60 -3.83 13.24
C SER A 55 3.71 -3.92 12.18
N VAL A 56 3.71 -4.99 11.40
CA VAL A 56 4.68 -5.18 10.31
C VAL A 56 3.91 -5.43 9.01
N VAL A 57 4.26 -4.67 7.96
CA VAL A 57 3.74 -4.88 6.60
C VAL A 57 4.86 -5.42 5.71
N ILE A 58 4.63 -6.58 5.11
CA ILE A 58 5.52 -7.20 4.13
C ILE A 58 4.83 -7.13 2.77
N ALA A 59 5.21 -6.14 1.97
CA ALA A 59 4.67 -5.93 0.63
C ALA A 59 5.57 -6.60 -0.42
N ILE A 60 4.98 -7.49 -1.23
CA ILE A 60 5.70 -8.36 -2.17
C ILE A 60 5.22 -8.10 -3.59
N ASP A 61 6.15 -7.96 -4.52
CA ASP A 61 5.87 -8.00 -5.95
C ASP A 61 7.03 -8.70 -6.69
N HIS A 62 6.71 -9.40 -7.77
CA HIS A 62 7.72 -10.02 -8.63
C HIS A 62 8.55 -8.97 -9.41
N SER A 63 7.99 -7.79 -9.65
CA SER A 63 8.61 -6.73 -10.43
C SER A 63 9.56 -5.89 -9.58
N ALA A 64 10.86 -6.15 -9.72
CA ALA A 64 11.89 -5.37 -9.05
C ALA A 64 11.83 -3.86 -9.38
N SER A 65 11.39 -3.49 -10.59
CA SER A 65 11.21 -2.10 -10.98
C SER A 65 10.01 -1.45 -10.29
N ALA A 66 8.90 -2.19 -10.12
CA ALA A 66 7.74 -1.73 -9.37
C ALA A 66 8.08 -1.54 -7.89
N LEU A 67 8.80 -2.50 -7.29
CA LEU A 67 9.27 -2.40 -5.89
C LEU A 67 10.18 -1.19 -5.68
N LYS A 68 11.13 -0.93 -6.58
CA LYS A 68 11.99 0.27 -6.51
C LYS A 68 11.17 1.56 -6.55
N GLN A 69 10.10 1.58 -7.35
CA GLN A 69 9.20 2.73 -7.39
C GLN A 69 8.35 2.82 -6.11
N ALA A 70 7.82 1.71 -5.62
CA ALA A 70 7.05 1.64 -4.37
C ALA A 70 7.85 2.19 -3.19
N ILE A 71 9.12 1.80 -3.05
CA ILE A 71 10.01 2.32 -2.00
C ILE A 71 10.14 3.84 -2.08
N LYS A 72 10.33 4.41 -3.28
CA LYS A 72 10.41 5.88 -3.46
C LYS A 72 9.10 6.56 -3.08
N GLU A 73 7.99 6.00 -3.54
CA GLU A 73 6.64 6.51 -3.30
C GLU A 73 6.26 6.47 -1.82
N ILE A 74 6.73 5.46 -1.07
CA ILE A 74 6.46 5.28 0.35
C ILE A 74 7.44 6.11 1.21
N ASN A 75 8.75 6.11 0.91
CA ASN A 75 9.75 6.84 1.69
C ASN A 75 9.63 8.35 1.55
N GLY A 76 9.09 8.85 0.43
CA GLY A 76 8.75 10.28 0.29
C GLY A 76 7.69 10.77 1.29
N ARG A 77 7.14 9.87 2.13
CA ARG A 77 6.17 10.16 3.20
C ARG A 77 6.83 10.43 4.57
N GLY A 78 8.15 10.30 4.69
CA GLY A 78 8.88 10.40 5.97
C GLY A 78 9.25 11.81 6.45
N ASP A 79 9.05 12.85 5.63
CA ASP A 79 9.50 14.23 5.90
C ASP A 79 8.35 15.27 5.84
N SER A 80 7.14 14.90 6.28
CA SER A 80 5.98 15.82 6.32
C SER A 80 5.10 15.59 7.54
#